data_AF-A0A0F6R1T2-F1
#
_entry.id   AF-A0A0F6R1T2-F1
#
_cell.length_a   1.000
_cell.length_b   1.000
_cell.length_c   1.000
_cell.angle_alpha   90.00
_cell.angle_beta   90.00
_cell.angle_gamma   90.00
#
_symmetry.space_group_name_H-M   'P 1'
#
loop_
_entity.id
_entity.type
_entity.pdbx_description
1 polymer ?
#
loop_
_entity_poly.entity_id
_entity_poly.type
_entity_poly.pdbx_seq_one_letter_code
_entity_poly.pdbx_strand_id
1 'polypeptide(L)'
;MKKISHLLALPLSASLILSGTAIATTAVGTAYPAIAQAQTSDSMVHGYRINKAADSAKYEPELNALVSVARVRHVIHSASGKEKFDKYYTATEQQRFAHAEAEKACFMAKARVSLSILKMEGNDDARALDLAKVGIDLEESKKALPVLLERKTQLYKEALEAPGPSTSHEALNVTSKIASEGYSRLKDFIDEQSGANPPTNHEVNAYSIVNWVVTEKYLTDSLTHHKTSDEDKKLERIAAAKDSFDKNKVEEAGEKNLTMLTTRFGEIAKPEEKNPHTTTTSPSTSSSSSQAPDPKNPDNSETPEPSEPSNSWLVYLFGALGLAGLLATIWHFVSPMLGHIALPWR
;
A
#
# COMPACT_ATOMS: atom_id res chain seq x y z
N MET A 1 102.73 -14.52 -8.41
CA MET A 1 102.52 -13.52 -9.48
C MET A 1 101.02 -13.42 -9.78
N LYS A 2 100.48 -12.19 -9.83
CA LYS A 2 99.23 -11.74 -10.50
C LYS A 2 97.90 -12.39 -10.03
N LYS A 3 97.03 -11.63 -9.33
CA LYS A 3 95.95 -10.75 -9.86
C LYS A 3 94.74 -11.56 -10.39
N ILE A 4 93.46 -11.22 -10.23
CA ILE A 4 92.67 -10.14 -9.60
C ILE A 4 91.17 -10.54 -9.82
N SER A 5 90.32 -10.17 -8.86
CA SER A 5 88.92 -9.72 -8.98
C SER A 5 87.69 -10.59 -9.36
N HIS A 6 86.75 -10.55 -8.40
CA HIS A 6 85.32 -10.17 -8.46
C HIS A 6 84.34 -10.85 -9.43
N LEU A 7 83.22 -11.36 -8.86
CA LEU A 7 81.89 -10.78 -9.09
C LEU A 7 80.85 -11.27 -8.07
N LEU A 8 80.12 -10.32 -7.50
CA LEU A 8 78.92 -10.51 -6.69
C LEU A 8 77.77 -11.06 -7.56
N ALA A 9 76.94 -11.92 -6.98
CA ALA A 9 75.56 -12.10 -7.41
C ALA A 9 74.65 -12.23 -6.17
N LEU A 10 73.88 -11.18 -5.92
CA LEU A 10 72.75 -11.14 -4.98
C LEU A 10 71.56 -11.91 -5.58
N PRO A 11 70.88 -12.81 -4.86
CA PRO A 11 69.55 -13.25 -5.25
C PRO A 11 68.51 -12.19 -4.84
N LEU A 12 67.92 -11.56 -5.86
CA LEU A 12 66.73 -10.70 -5.72
C LEU A 12 65.54 -11.59 -5.32
N SER A 13 65.06 -11.46 -4.09
CA SER A 13 63.79 -12.08 -3.67
C SER A 13 62.63 -11.26 -4.23
N ALA A 14 61.94 -11.79 -5.24
CA ALA A 14 60.71 -11.20 -5.74
C ALA A 14 59.55 -11.58 -4.81
N SER A 15 59.11 -10.63 -3.98
CA SER A 15 57.86 -10.72 -3.21
C SER A 15 56.67 -10.58 -4.16
N LEU A 16 55.92 -11.66 -4.35
CA LEU A 16 54.65 -11.66 -5.07
C LEU A 16 53.57 -11.07 -4.16
N ILE A 17 53.23 -9.79 -4.34
CA ILE A 17 52.08 -9.17 -3.68
C ILE A 17 50.83 -9.63 -4.45
N LEU A 18 50.11 -10.60 -3.87
CA LEU A 18 48.79 -11.00 -4.35
C LEU A 18 47.78 -9.95 -3.86
N SER A 19 47.62 -8.86 -4.61
CA SER A 19 46.51 -7.92 -4.41
C SER A 19 45.21 -8.60 -4.84
N GLY A 20 44.54 -9.23 -3.87
CA GLY A 20 43.18 -9.74 -4.01
C GLY A 20 42.20 -8.59 -4.08
N THR A 21 41.87 -8.14 -5.29
CA THR A 21 40.69 -7.33 -5.55
C THR A 21 39.45 -8.18 -5.33
N ALA A 22 38.80 -8.00 -4.16
CA ALA A 22 37.44 -8.44 -3.96
C ALA A 22 36.53 -7.62 -4.89
N ILE A 23 36.12 -8.22 -6.01
CA ILE A 23 35.05 -7.66 -6.83
C ILE A 23 33.77 -7.86 -6.03
N ALA A 24 33.31 -6.80 -5.37
CA ALA A 24 31.95 -6.73 -4.88
C ALA A 24 31.02 -6.81 -6.10
N THR A 25 30.39 -7.96 -6.30
CA THR A 25 29.26 -8.10 -7.21
C THR A 25 28.11 -7.29 -6.63
N THR A 26 28.00 -6.03 -7.04
CA THR A 26 26.75 -5.29 -6.88
C THR A 26 25.69 -6.03 -7.66
N ALA A 27 24.70 -6.57 -6.96
CA ALA A 27 23.50 -7.11 -7.58
C ALA A 27 22.81 -5.97 -8.32
N VAL A 28 22.99 -5.92 -9.64
CA VAL A 28 22.28 -4.99 -10.52
C VAL A 28 20.83 -5.43 -10.51
N GLY A 29 20.01 -4.76 -9.71
CA GLY A 29 18.56 -4.89 -9.76
C GLY A 29 18.10 -4.60 -11.20
N THR A 30 17.38 -5.54 -11.79
CA THR A 30 16.80 -5.37 -13.12
C THR A 30 15.78 -4.24 -13.08
N ALA A 31 16.16 -3.08 -13.62
CA ALA A 31 15.26 -1.96 -13.84
C ALA A 31 14.31 -2.30 -14.99
N TYR A 32 13.02 -2.36 -14.70
CA TYR A 32 11.97 -2.44 -15.72
C TYR A 32 11.75 -1.03 -16.31
N PRO A 33 11.52 -0.90 -17.63
CA PRO A 33 11.27 0.40 -18.24
C PRO A 33 9.94 0.99 -17.75
N ALA A 34 9.99 2.23 -17.24
CA ALA A 34 8.82 3.02 -16.92
C ALA A 34 8.10 3.40 -18.23
N ILE A 35 6.89 2.87 -18.41
CA ILE A 35 5.99 3.25 -19.50
C ILE A 35 4.94 4.17 -18.88
N ALA A 36 4.75 5.35 -19.46
CA ALA A 36 3.71 6.29 -19.06
C ALA A 36 2.34 5.60 -19.12
N GLN A 37 1.79 5.29 -17.95
CA GLN A 37 0.47 4.70 -17.78
C GLN A 37 -0.54 5.85 -17.68
N ALA A 38 -1.59 5.83 -18.52
CA ALA A 38 -2.71 6.75 -18.34
C ALA A 38 -3.23 6.58 -16.90
N GLN A 39 -3.32 7.69 -16.16
CA GLN A 39 -3.67 7.68 -14.74
C GLN A 39 -5.09 7.14 -14.54
N THR A 40 -5.24 5.83 -14.36
CA THR A 40 -6.14 5.38 -13.30
C THR A 40 -5.46 5.83 -12.02
N SER A 41 -6.09 6.71 -11.24
CA SER A 41 -5.57 7.14 -9.94
C SER A 41 -5.45 6.01 -8.92
N ASP A 42 -5.66 4.75 -9.33
CA ASP A 42 -5.56 3.53 -8.54
C ASP A 42 -4.19 2.86 -8.79
N SER A 43 -3.42 2.62 -7.73
CA SER A 43 -2.08 2.04 -7.84
C SER A 43 -2.15 0.53 -8.03
N MET A 44 -1.42 0.04 -9.02
CA MET A 44 -1.23 -1.39 -9.24
C MET A 44 -0.58 -2.07 -8.04
N VAL A 45 -0.89 -3.36 -7.88
CA VAL A 45 -0.37 -4.18 -6.78
C VAL A 45 1.02 -4.75 -7.09
N HIS A 46 2.00 -3.88 -7.36
CA HIS A 46 3.39 -4.27 -7.63
C HIS A 46 4.37 -3.13 -7.35
N GLY A 47 5.67 -3.43 -7.33
CA GLY A 47 6.72 -2.42 -7.19
C GLY A 47 6.82 -1.85 -5.78
N TYR A 48 6.43 -2.60 -4.77
CA TYR A 48 6.50 -2.17 -3.36
C TYR A 48 7.92 -2.22 -2.82
N ARG A 49 8.15 -1.44 -1.77
CA ARG A 49 9.34 -1.52 -0.94
C ARG A 49 9.11 -2.50 0.20
N ILE A 50 10.02 -3.45 0.38
CA ILE A 50 9.99 -4.46 1.45
C ILE A 50 11.37 -4.52 2.10
N ASN A 51 11.45 -4.18 3.38
CA ASN A 51 12.67 -4.32 4.18
C ASN A 51 12.75 -5.74 4.78
N LYS A 52 13.15 -6.73 3.98
CA LYS A 52 13.11 -8.15 4.36
C LYS A 52 13.85 -8.44 5.68
N ALA A 53 13.16 -9.07 6.64
CA ALA A 53 13.78 -9.67 7.82
C ALA A 53 14.57 -10.94 7.46
N ALA A 54 15.44 -11.40 8.37
CA ALA A 54 16.29 -12.57 8.15
C ALA A 54 15.49 -13.86 7.86
N ASP A 55 14.32 -13.99 8.45
CA ASP A 55 13.38 -15.11 8.31
C ASP A 55 12.25 -14.82 7.29
N SER A 56 12.35 -13.75 6.51
CA SER A 56 11.29 -13.29 5.61
C SER A 56 10.81 -14.36 4.61
N ALA A 57 11.68 -15.28 4.17
CA ALA A 57 11.33 -16.37 3.26
C ALA A 57 10.14 -17.21 3.75
N LYS A 58 9.92 -17.30 5.07
CA LYS A 58 8.76 -17.99 5.68
C LYS A 58 7.41 -17.37 5.27
N TYR A 59 7.37 -16.06 4.99
CA TYR A 59 6.16 -15.30 4.72
C TYR A 59 5.95 -14.98 3.24
N GLU A 60 6.93 -15.30 2.40
CA GLU A 60 6.90 -15.03 0.96
C GLU A 60 5.73 -15.75 0.25
N PRO A 61 5.35 -16.99 0.60
CA PRO A 61 4.17 -17.64 0.02
C PRO A 61 2.87 -16.88 0.26
N GLU A 62 2.65 -16.38 1.49
CA GLU A 62 1.45 -15.62 1.87
C GLU A 62 1.36 -14.29 1.10
N LEU A 63 2.47 -13.53 1.06
CA LEU A 63 2.56 -12.28 0.30
C LEU A 63 2.26 -12.53 -1.19
N ASN A 64 2.90 -13.52 -1.81
CA ASN A 64 2.71 -13.79 -3.23
C ASN A 64 1.27 -14.23 -3.56
N ALA A 65 0.67 -15.07 -2.72
CA ALA A 65 -0.72 -15.49 -2.87
C ALA A 65 -1.68 -14.29 -2.79
N LEU A 66 -1.53 -13.44 -1.77
CA LEU A 66 -2.36 -12.25 -1.59
C LEU A 66 -2.16 -11.22 -2.70
N VAL A 67 -0.92 -11.04 -3.20
CA VAL A 67 -0.64 -10.16 -4.35
C VAL A 67 -1.32 -10.67 -5.61
N SER A 68 -1.29 -11.98 -5.89
CA SER A 68 -2.01 -12.56 -7.04
C SER A 68 -3.50 -12.29 -6.97
N VAL A 69 -4.13 -12.50 -5.81
CA VAL A 69 -5.57 -12.18 -5.61
C VAL A 69 -5.84 -10.69 -5.78
N ALA A 70 -5.02 -9.83 -5.15
CA ALA A 70 -5.18 -8.38 -5.19
C ALA A 70 -5.03 -7.82 -6.62
N ARG A 71 -4.14 -8.39 -7.45
CA ARG A 71 -4.02 -8.03 -8.88
C ARG A 71 -5.29 -8.33 -9.66
N VAL A 72 -5.85 -9.54 -9.51
CA VAL A 72 -7.09 -9.89 -10.23
C VAL A 72 -8.27 -9.05 -9.75
N ARG A 73 -8.37 -8.80 -8.44
CA ARG A 73 -9.40 -7.89 -7.89
C ARG A 73 -9.25 -6.47 -8.40
N HIS A 74 -8.02 -5.96 -8.52
CA HIS A 74 -7.76 -4.65 -9.11
C HIS A 74 -8.17 -4.60 -10.59
N VAL A 75 -7.90 -5.65 -11.37
CA VAL A 75 -8.39 -5.75 -12.76
C VAL A 75 -9.92 -5.67 -12.82
N ILE A 76 -10.64 -6.39 -11.95
CA ILE A 76 -12.10 -6.36 -11.91
C ILE A 76 -12.60 -4.97 -11.47
N HIS A 77 -11.94 -4.33 -10.51
CA HIS A 77 -12.23 -2.95 -10.11
C HIS A 77 -12.05 -1.96 -11.27
N SER A 78 -10.92 -2.03 -11.97
CA SER A 78 -10.65 -1.20 -13.16
C SER A 78 -11.65 -1.45 -14.29
N ALA A 79 -11.97 -2.72 -14.56
CA ALA A 79 -12.93 -3.10 -15.59
C ALA A 79 -14.36 -2.62 -15.27
N SER A 80 -14.83 -2.83 -14.05
CA SER A 80 -16.15 -2.36 -13.59
C SER A 80 -16.24 -0.84 -13.55
N GLY A 81 -15.16 -0.15 -13.16
CA GLY A 81 -15.05 1.29 -13.22
C GLY A 81 -15.18 1.79 -14.66
N LYS A 82 -14.40 1.22 -15.58
CA LYS A 82 -14.50 1.56 -17.01
C LYS A 82 -15.91 1.32 -17.54
N GLU A 83 -16.52 0.18 -17.23
CA GLU A 83 -17.88 -0.12 -17.66
C GLU A 83 -18.90 0.90 -17.13
N LYS A 84 -18.84 1.22 -15.84
CA LYS A 84 -19.71 2.21 -15.19
C LYS A 84 -19.54 3.60 -15.82
N PHE A 85 -18.31 4.04 -16.05
CA PHE A 85 -18.02 5.41 -16.53
C PHE A 85 -18.18 5.57 -18.05
N ASP A 86 -17.95 4.52 -18.84
CA ASP A 86 -18.29 4.50 -20.27
C ASP A 86 -19.79 4.76 -20.48
N LYS A 87 -20.63 4.41 -19.50
CA LYS A 87 -22.08 4.63 -19.50
C LYS A 87 -22.52 5.55 -18.37
N TYR A 88 -21.72 6.52 -17.93
CA TYR A 88 -21.93 7.22 -16.64
C TYR A 88 -23.38 7.67 -16.34
N TYR A 89 -24.05 8.32 -17.29
CA TYR A 89 -25.43 8.80 -17.14
C TYR A 89 -26.50 7.70 -17.26
N THR A 90 -26.18 6.58 -17.89
CA THR A 90 -27.09 5.46 -18.17
C THR A 90 -26.68 4.16 -17.46
N ALA A 91 -25.67 4.23 -16.58
CA ALA A 91 -25.13 3.07 -15.89
C ALA A 91 -26.22 2.47 -14.99
N THR A 92 -26.46 1.18 -15.18
CA THR A 92 -27.50 0.44 -14.46
C THR A 92 -27.14 0.33 -12.98
N GLU A 93 -28.13 0.02 -12.15
CA GLU A 93 -27.88 -0.24 -10.72
C GLU A 93 -26.86 -1.36 -10.54
N GLN A 94 -26.97 -2.45 -11.31
CA GLN A 94 -26.00 -3.54 -11.30
C GLN A 94 -24.58 -3.08 -11.63
N GLN A 95 -24.39 -2.20 -12.60
CA GLN A 95 -23.04 -1.70 -12.96
C GLN A 95 -22.45 -0.80 -11.85
N ARG A 96 -23.29 0.02 -11.20
CA ARG A 96 -22.86 0.85 -10.05
C ARG A 96 -22.50 -0.02 -8.85
N PHE A 97 -23.32 -1.03 -8.57
CA PHE A 97 -23.07 -2.02 -7.52
C PHE A 97 -21.78 -2.80 -7.80
N ALA A 98 -21.61 -3.30 -9.02
CA ALA A 98 -20.43 -4.05 -9.43
C ALA A 98 -19.13 -3.28 -9.18
N HIS A 99 -19.10 -1.99 -9.53
CA HIS A 99 -17.93 -1.15 -9.28
C HIS A 99 -17.70 -0.91 -7.77
N ALA A 100 -18.75 -0.60 -7.01
CA ALA A 100 -18.62 -0.37 -5.57
C ALA A 100 -18.10 -1.61 -4.83
N GLU A 101 -18.64 -2.80 -5.13
CA GLU A 101 -18.20 -4.04 -4.50
C GLU A 101 -16.81 -4.49 -4.99
N ALA A 102 -16.46 -4.25 -6.26
CA ALA A 102 -15.12 -4.51 -6.77
C ALA A 102 -14.07 -3.57 -6.13
N GLU A 103 -14.40 -2.30 -5.91
CA GLU A 103 -13.55 -1.34 -5.20
C GLU A 103 -13.29 -1.77 -3.75
N LYS A 104 -14.36 -2.10 -3.01
CA LYS A 104 -14.26 -2.64 -1.65
C LYS A 104 -13.36 -3.87 -1.58
N ALA A 105 -13.54 -4.82 -2.49
CA ALA A 105 -12.73 -6.05 -2.53
C ALA A 105 -11.27 -5.78 -2.91
N CYS A 106 -11.02 -4.83 -3.83
CA CYS A 106 -9.67 -4.41 -4.22
C CYS A 106 -8.93 -3.77 -3.04
N PHE A 107 -9.56 -2.82 -2.34
CA PHE A 107 -8.92 -2.11 -1.24
C PHE A 107 -8.73 -3.01 -0.02
N MET A 108 -9.67 -3.92 0.26
CA MET A 108 -9.46 -4.92 1.31
C MET A 108 -8.28 -5.85 0.98
N ALA A 109 -8.11 -6.24 -0.29
CA ALA A 109 -6.94 -7.02 -0.70
C ALA A 109 -5.63 -6.23 -0.52
N LYS A 110 -5.63 -4.91 -0.75
CA LYS A 110 -4.48 -4.05 -0.44
C LYS A 110 -4.15 -4.00 1.04
N ALA A 111 -5.16 -3.98 1.93
CA ALA A 111 -4.95 -4.08 3.37
C ALA A 111 -4.17 -5.35 3.73
N ARG A 112 -4.61 -6.51 3.19
CA ARG A 112 -3.94 -7.80 3.41
C ARG A 112 -2.52 -7.81 2.83
N VAL A 113 -2.31 -7.27 1.63
CA VAL A 113 -0.97 -7.14 1.04
C VAL A 113 -0.06 -6.30 1.92
N SER A 114 -0.52 -5.12 2.40
CA SER A 114 0.28 -4.27 3.29
C SER A 114 0.64 -4.97 4.61
N LEU A 115 -0.27 -5.74 5.20
CA LEU A 115 0.00 -6.52 6.40
C LEU A 115 0.96 -7.69 6.13
N SER A 116 0.85 -8.35 4.97
CA SER A 116 1.81 -9.42 4.59
C SER A 116 3.21 -8.87 4.33
N ILE A 117 3.34 -7.62 3.83
CA ILE A 117 4.62 -6.93 3.74
C ILE A 117 5.21 -6.74 5.14
N LEU A 118 4.41 -6.32 6.13
CA LEU A 118 4.90 -6.19 7.51
C LEU A 118 5.37 -7.54 8.10
N LYS A 119 4.69 -8.65 7.79
CA LYS A 119 5.16 -10.00 8.18
C LYS A 119 6.56 -10.30 7.63
N MET A 120 6.77 -10.01 6.34
CA MET A 120 8.07 -10.11 5.67
C MET A 120 9.14 -9.20 6.28
N GLU A 121 8.74 -8.06 6.83
CA GLU A 121 9.62 -7.07 7.45
C GLU A 121 9.93 -7.35 8.94
N GLY A 122 9.39 -8.42 9.52
CA GLY A 122 9.70 -8.77 10.91
C GLY A 122 8.75 -8.19 11.95
N ASN A 123 7.58 -7.66 11.55
CA ASN A 123 6.65 -7.08 12.51
C ASN A 123 5.86 -8.18 13.24
N ASP A 124 6.11 -8.33 14.54
CA ASP A 124 5.49 -9.36 15.39
C ASP A 124 3.96 -9.24 15.43
N ASP A 125 3.43 -8.02 15.50
CA ASP A 125 1.97 -7.81 15.55
C ASP A 125 1.31 -8.24 14.23
N ALA A 126 1.93 -7.96 13.08
CA ALA A 126 1.45 -8.45 11.80
C ALA A 126 1.55 -9.98 11.68
N ARG A 127 2.61 -10.60 12.22
CA ARG A 127 2.81 -12.05 12.21
C ARG A 127 1.78 -12.80 13.05
N ALA A 128 1.26 -12.16 14.09
CA ALA A 128 0.18 -12.70 14.90
C ALA A 128 -1.21 -12.64 14.23
N LEU A 129 -1.35 -11.95 13.09
CA LEU A 129 -2.62 -11.84 12.39
C LEU A 129 -2.89 -13.01 11.44
N ASP A 130 -4.15 -13.44 11.43
CA ASP A 130 -4.73 -14.31 10.41
C ASP A 130 -5.23 -13.46 9.22
N LEU A 131 -4.36 -13.26 8.23
CA LEU A 131 -4.67 -12.40 7.08
C LEU A 131 -5.79 -12.97 6.19
N ALA A 132 -6.08 -14.28 6.29
CA ALA A 132 -7.22 -14.89 5.63
C ALA A 132 -8.55 -14.49 6.24
N LYS A 133 -8.54 -13.91 7.45
CA LYS A 133 -9.73 -13.43 8.18
C LYS A 133 -9.86 -11.90 8.20
N VAL A 134 -8.80 -11.14 7.92
CA VAL A 134 -8.87 -9.67 7.86
C VAL A 134 -9.87 -9.23 6.77
N GLY A 135 -10.87 -8.41 7.13
CA GLY A 135 -11.97 -8.00 6.27
C GLY A 135 -13.12 -9.01 6.13
N ILE A 136 -13.10 -10.08 6.91
CA ILE A 136 -14.13 -11.13 6.95
C ILE A 136 -14.61 -11.29 8.39
N ASP A 137 -13.67 -11.55 9.30
CA ASP A 137 -13.89 -11.61 10.74
C ASP A 137 -13.71 -10.22 11.35
N LEU A 138 -14.70 -9.77 12.12
CA LEU A 138 -14.69 -8.43 12.71
C LEU A 138 -13.58 -8.27 13.75
N GLU A 139 -13.37 -9.27 14.60
CA GLU A 139 -12.39 -9.17 15.69
C GLU A 139 -10.96 -9.22 15.17
N GLU A 140 -10.67 -10.08 14.20
CA GLU A 140 -9.38 -10.09 13.52
C GLU A 140 -9.11 -8.78 12.77
N SER A 141 -10.14 -8.21 12.15
CA SER A 141 -10.05 -6.91 11.49
C SER A 141 -9.74 -5.78 12.48
N LYS A 142 -10.36 -5.79 13.67
CA LYS A 142 -10.06 -4.83 14.74
C LYS A 142 -8.62 -4.94 15.24
N LYS A 143 -8.05 -6.15 15.32
CA LYS A 143 -6.63 -6.35 15.65
C LYS A 143 -5.71 -5.81 14.55
N ALA A 144 -6.08 -6.01 13.29
CA ALA A 144 -5.29 -5.59 12.14
C ALA A 144 -5.27 -4.08 11.91
N LEU A 145 -6.34 -3.37 12.26
CA LEU A 145 -6.47 -1.93 12.03
C LEU A 145 -5.34 -1.07 12.64
N PRO A 146 -4.97 -1.20 13.93
CA PRO A 146 -3.88 -0.41 14.51
C PRO A 146 -2.51 -0.71 13.87
N VAL A 147 -2.26 -1.97 13.51
CA VAL A 147 -1.01 -2.38 12.81
C VAL A 147 -0.90 -1.67 11.45
N LEU A 148 -2.01 -1.64 10.70
CA LEU A 148 -2.03 -0.97 9.40
C LEU A 148 -1.99 0.57 9.52
N LEU A 149 -2.58 1.14 10.58
CA LEU A 149 -2.50 2.56 10.89
C LEU A 149 -1.05 3.01 11.12
N GLU A 150 -0.31 2.26 11.94
CA GLU A 150 1.10 2.54 12.20
C GLU A 150 1.89 2.50 10.90
N ARG A 151 1.71 1.45 10.10
CA ARG A 151 2.40 1.30 8.81
C ARG A 151 2.10 2.43 7.83
N LYS A 152 0.84 2.81 7.62
CA LYS A 152 0.53 3.92 6.70
C LYS A 152 1.16 5.24 7.19
N THR A 153 1.22 5.44 8.50
CA THR A 153 1.75 6.67 9.11
C THR A 153 3.27 6.71 8.96
N GLN A 154 3.94 5.58 9.17
CA GLN A 154 5.36 5.41 8.91
C GLN A 154 5.69 5.70 7.43
N LEU A 155 5.02 5.02 6.49
CA LEU A 155 5.28 5.18 5.06
C LEU A 155 5.01 6.60 4.56
N TYR A 156 3.99 7.27 5.11
CA TYR A 156 3.71 8.66 4.78
C TYR A 156 4.85 9.59 5.22
N LYS A 157 5.36 9.44 6.44
CA LYS A 157 6.52 10.23 6.93
C LYS A 157 7.74 9.98 6.07
N GLU A 158 8.06 8.72 5.80
CA GLU A 158 9.21 8.37 4.97
C GLU A 158 9.08 8.92 3.55
N ALA A 159 7.88 8.94 2.97
CA ALA A 159 7.65 9.51 1.64
C ALA A 159 7.87 11.02 1.60
N LEU A 160 7.52 11.74 2.67
CA LEU A 160 7.78 13.18 2.81
C LEU A 160 9.27 13.49 2.97
N GLU A 161 10.01 12.61 3.63
CA GLU A 161 11.44 12.76 3.92
C GLU A 161 12.34 12.21 2.80
N ALA A 162 11.76 11.50 1.82
CA ALA A 162 12.52 10.84 0.76
C ALA A 162 13.22 11.86 -0.18
N PRO A 163 14.53 11.70 -0.42
CA PRO A 163 15.28 12.62 -1.27
C PRO A 163 14.94 12.41 -2.75
N GLY A 164 14.26 13.39 -3.36
CA GLY A 164 14.06 13.51 -4.81
C GLY A 164 13.41 12.30 -5.51
N PRO A 165 13.05 12.40 -6.81
CA PRO A 165 12.54 11.25 -7.54
C PRO A 165 13.62 10.17 -7.70
N SER A 166 13.35 8.97 -7.21
CA SER A 166 14.17 7.77 -7.40
C SER A 166 13.28 6.53 -7.50
N THR A 167 13.80 5.40 -7.98
CA THR A 167 13.07 4.12 -8.01
C THR A 167 12.65 3.67 -6.61
N SER A 168 13.46 3.97 -5.60
CA SER A 168 13.13 3.72 -4.19
C SER A 168 11.96 4.61 -3.72
N HIS A 169 11.93 5.87 -4.15
CA HIS A 169 10.83 6.79 -3.87
C HIS A 169 9.53 6.36 -4.56
N GLU A 170 9.58 5.90 -5.82
CA GLU A 170 8.40 5.36 -6.50
C GLU A 170 7.84 4.14 -5.74
N ALA A 171 8.71 3.20 -5.37
CA ALA A 171 8.30 2.02 -4.60
C ALA A 171 7.70 2.39 -3.23
N LEU A 172 8.27 3.39 -2.56
CA LEU A 172 7.74 3.93 -1.31
C LEU A 172 6.37 4.57 -1.49
N ASN A 173 6.16 5.38 -2.53
CA ASN A 173 4.87 6.00 -2.84
C ASN A 173 3.79 4.95 -3.13
N VAL A 174 4.12 3.92 -3.91
CA VAL A 174 3.20 2.81 -4.18
C VAL A 174 2.86 2.07 -2.88
N THR A 175 3.86 1.77 -2.04
CA THR A 175 3.66 1.10 -0.75
C THR A 175 2.80 1.93 0.20
N SER A 176 3.05 3.24 0.27
CA SER A 176 2.29 4.21 1.07
C SER A 176 0.82 4.28 0.64
N LYS A 177 0.59 4.31 -0.68
CA LYS A 177 -0.76 4.37 -1.24
C LYS A 177 -1.57 3.11 -0.96
N ILE A 178 -1.00 1.91 -1.18
CA ILE A 178 -1.74 0.67 -0.89
C ILE A 178 -2.07 0.52 0.60
N ALA A 179 -1.17 0.95 1.49
CA ALA A 179 -1.40 0.93 2.92
C ALA A 179 -2.50 1.92 3.32
N SER A 180 -2.54 3.09 2.68
CA SER A 180 -3.56 4.11 2.92
C SER A 180 -4.94 3.68 2.44
N GLU A 181 -5.05 3.17 1.20
CA GLU A 181 -6.31 2.65 0.64
C GLU A 181 -6.81 1.43 1.42
N GLY A 182 -5.91 0.52 1.77
CA GLY A 182 -6.21 -0.64 2.60
C GLY A 182 -6.68 -0.26 4.00
N TYR A 183 -6.01 0.70 4.64
CA TYR A 183 -6.42 1.22 5.95
C TYR A 183 -7.83 1.81 5.91
N SER A 184 -8.10 2.68 4.94
CA SER A 184 -9.41 3.33 4.80
C SER A 184 -10.51 2.27 4.66
N ARG A 185 -10.32 1.30 3.76
CA ARG A 185 -11.33 0.24 3.58
C ARG A 185 -11.49 -0.66 4.80
N LEU A 186 -10.41 -1.02 5.49
CA LEU A 186 -10.48 -1.84 6.70
C LEU A 186 -11.22 -1.10 7.82
N LYS A 187 -10.97 0.20 7.97
CA LYS A 187 -11.70 1.06 8.90
C LYS A 187 -13.20 1.09 8.54
N ASP A 188 -13.54 1.36 7.28
CA ASP A 188 -14.93 1.40 6.83
C ASP A 188 -15.63 0.06 7.07
N PHE A 189 -14.94 -1.07 6.83
CA PHE A 189 -15.48 -2.39 7.12
C PHE A 189 -15.83 -2.57 8.60
N ILE A 190 -14.93 -2.15 9.51
CA ILE A 190 -15.17 -2.25 10.95
C ILE A 190 -16.36 -1.37 11.35
N ASP A 191 -16.44 -0.15 10.82
CA ASP A 191 -17.54 0.78 11.10
C ASP A 191 -18.89 0.22 10.58
N GLU A 192 -18.90 -0.32 9.35
CA GLU A 192 -20.07 -0.99 8.73
C GLU A 192 -20.54 -2.19 9.57
N GLN A 193 -19.61 -3.06 9.98
CA GLN A 193 -19.92 -4.32 10.65
C GLN A 193 -20.14 -4.20 12.16
N SER A 194 -19.72 -3.10 12.79
CA SER A 194 -19.98 -2.85 14.22
C SER A 194 -21.31 -2.13 14.48
N GLY A 195 -22.03 -1.73 13.44
CA GLY A 195 -23.33 -1.08 13.56
C GLY A 195 -24.43 -2.01 14.10
N ALA A 196 -25.55 -1.42 14.53
CA ALA A 196 -26.70 -2.18 15.06
C ALA A 196 -27.35 -3.10 14.00
N ASN A 197 -27.25 -2.72 12.71
CA ASN A 197 -27.76 -3.47 11.57
C ASN A 197 -26.65 -3.56 10.51
N PRO A 198 -25.65 -4.44 10.70
CA PRO A 198 -24.53 -4.53 9.78
C PRO A 198 -25.02 -5.00 8.41
N PRO A 199 -24.54 -4.38 7.30
CA PRO A 199 -24.88 -4.84 5.96
C PRO A 199 -24.26 -6.21 5.70
N THR A 200 -24.83 -6.96 4.76
CA THR A 200 -24.25 -8.23 4.30
C THR A 200 -22.81 -8.02 3.84
N ASN A 201 -21.89 -8.77 4.43
CA ASN A 201 -20.52 -8.83 3.95
C ASN A 201 -20.41 -9.82 2.78
N HIS A 202 -20.04 -9.32 1.60
CA HIS A 202 -19.79 -10.15 0.43
C HIS A 202 -18.35 -10.70 0.36
N GLU A 203 -17.46 -10.20 1.22
CA GLU A 203 -16.13 -10.75 1.41
C GLU A 203 -16.22 -11.95 2.35
N VAL A 204 -16.27 -13.16 1.79
CA VAL A 204 -16.48 -14.41 2.57
C VAL A 204 -15.23 -15.26 2.67
N ASN A 205 -14.26 -15.07 1.77
CA ASN A 205 -12.99 -15.77 1.74
C ASN A 205 -11.92 -14.87 1.11
N ALA A 206 -10.74 -14.77 1.73
CA ALA A 206 -9.70 -13.83 1.31
C ALA A 206 -9.11 -14.11 -0.08
N TYR A 207 -9.26 -15.34 -0.57
CA TYR A 207 -8.78 -15.82 -1.87
C TYR A 207 -9.90 -15.94 -2.92
N SER A 208 -11.16 -15.71 -2.51
CA SER A 208 -12.28 -15.66 -3.46
C SER A 208 -12.17 -14.43 -4.36
N ILE A 209 -12.63 -14.58 -5.60
CA ILE A 209 -12.65 -13.49 -6.58
C ILE A 209 -14.04 -13.48 -7.20
N VAL A 210 -14.80 -12.42 -6.92
CA VAL A 210 -16.13 -12.24 -7.50
C VAL A 210 -16.03 -11.31 -8.70
N ASN A 211 -16.45 -11.80 -9.86
CA ASN A 211 -16.76 -10.96 -11.00
C ASN A 211 -18.23 -10.55 -10.89
N TRP A 212 -18.49 -9.29 -10.56
CA TRP A 212 -19.84 -8.76 -10.34
C TRP A 212 -20.67 -8.56 -11.62
N VAL A 213 -20.62 -9.55 -12.51
CA VAL A 213 -21.16 -9.54 -13.88
C VAL A 213 -20.58 -8.38 -14.70
N VAL A 214 -19.29 -8.09 -14.53
CA VAL A 214 -18.57 -7.15 -15.40
C VAL A 214 -18.51 -7.76 -16.80
N THR A 215 -18.86 -6.97 -17.80
CA THR A 215 -18.90 -7.45 -19.19
C THR A 215 -17.51 -7.89 -19.64
N GLU A 216 -17.43 -9.06 -20.29
CA GLU A 216 -16.15 -9.70 -20.65
C GLU A 216 -15.22 -8.81 -21.49
N LYS A 217 -15.78 -7.95 -22.33
CA LYS A 217 -15.01 -6.94 -23.09
C LYS A 217 -14.17 -6.07 -22.16
N TYR A 218 -14.78 -5.49 -21.12
CA TYR A 218 -14.07 -4.63 -20.17
C TYR A 218 -13.04 -5.41 -19.35
N LEU A 219 -13.38 -6.65 -19.00
CA LEU A 219 -12.47 -7.53 -18.27
C LEU A 219 -11.23 -7.89 -19.10
N THR A 220 -11.42 -8.30 -20.36
CA THR A 220 -10.33 -8.63 -21.30
C THR A 220 -9.45 -7.41 -21.58
N ASP A 221 -10.05 -6.24 -21.82
CA ASP A 221 -9.32 -4.98 -22.03
C ASP A 221 -8.47 -4.65 -20.79
N SER A 222 -9.04 -4.78 -19.59
CA SER A 222 -8.35 -4.51 -18.32
C SER A 222 -7.23 -5.52 -18.04
N LEU A 223 -7.47 -6.82 -18.23
CA LEU A 223 -6.45 -7.87 -18.09
C LEU A 223 -5.22 -7.58 -18.97
N THR A 224 -5.46 -7.13 -20.20
CA THR A 224 -4.43 -6.76 -21.17
C THR A 224 -3.69 -5.49 -20.74
N HIS A 225 -4.43 -4.44 -20.39
CA HIS A 225 -3.85 -3.16 -19.98
C HIS A 225 -2.94 -3.30 -18.74
N HIS A 226 -3.37 -4.09 -17.77
CA HIS A 226 -2.61 -4.35 -16.53
C HIS A 226 -1.57 -5.47 -16.65
N LYS A 227 -1.38 -6.05 -17.84
CA LYS A 227 -0.40 -7.11 -18.11
C LYS A 227 -0.50 -8.27 -17.11
N THR A 228 -1.72 -8.69 -16.82
CA THR A 228 -1.98 -9.76 -15.84
C THR A 228 -1.29 -11.05 -16.29
N SER A 229 -0.59 -11.73 -15.38
CA SER A 229 0.13 -12.96 -15.72
C SER A 229 -0.85 -14.07 -16.11
N ASP A 230 -0.43 -15.00 -16.97
CA ASP A 230 -1.29 -16.11 -17.38
C ASP A 230 -1.67 -17.01 -16.19
N GLU A 231 -0.82 -17.08 -15.18
CA GLU A 231 -1.11 -17.82 -13.95
C GLU A 231 -2.17 -17.12 -13.09
N ASP A 232 -2.15 -15.79 -12.98
CA ASP A 232 -3.19 -15.05 -12.25
C ASP A 232 -4.53 -15.09 -13.01
N LYS A 233 -4.51 -15.16 -14.35
CA LYS A 233 -5.73 -15.33 -15.17
C LYS A 233 -6.45 -16.65 -14.94
N LYS A 234 -5.74 -17.69 -14.49
CA LYS A 234 -6.29 -19.02 -14.18
C LYS A 234 -7.04 -19.08 -12.86
N LEU A 235 -6.90 -18.07 -11.98
CA LEU A 235 -7.68 -18.02 -10.75
C LEU A 235 -9.18 -17.96 -11.07
N GLU A 236 -9.95 -18.77 -10.35
CA GLU A 236 -11.38 -18.87 -10.51
C GLU A 236 -12.05 -17.57 -10.12
N ARG A 237 -12.90 -17.07 -11.03
CA ARG A 237 -13.71 -15.87 -10.85
C ARG A 237 -15.17 -16.26 -10.86
N ILE A 238 -15.87 -16.07 -9.77
CA ILE A 238 -17.31 -16.39 -9.67
C ILE A 238 -18.12 -15.22 -10.18
N ALA A 239 -18.98 -15.47 -11.17
CA ALA A 239 -19.95 -14.49 -11.61
C ALA A 239 -21.09 -14.38 -10.59
N ALA A 240 -21.34 -13.18 -10.07
CA ALA A 240 -22.47 -12.92 -9.17
C ALA A 240 -23.11 -11.56 -9.48
N ALA A 241 -24.44 -11.52 -9.54
CA ALA A 241 -25.19 -10.25 -9.58
C ALA A 241 -25.57 -9.84 -8.15
N LYS A 242 -26.04 -8.61 -7.98
CA LYS A 242 -26.48 -8.06 -6.69
C LYS A 242 -27.43 -9.01 -5.95
N ASP A 243 -28.45 -9.50 -6.65
CA ASP A 243 -29.52 -10.32 -6.05
C ASP A 243 -29.27 -11.84 -6.20
N SER A 244 -28.11 -12.25 -6.73
CA SER A 244 -27.76 -13.66 -6.95
C SER A 244 -26.44 -14.08 -6.28
N PHE A 245 -25.98 -13.32 -5.29
CA PHE A 245 -24.80 -13.66 -4.51
C PHE A 245 -25.00 -14.98 -3.75
N ASP A 246 -24.15 -15.95 -4.04
CA ASP A 246 -24.17 -17.28 -3.41
C ASP A 246 -22.90 -17.47 -2.59
N LYS A 247 -23.02 -17.31 -1.28
CA LYS A 247 -21.89 -17.40 -0.34
C LYS A 247 -21.12 -18.71 -0.50
N ASN A 248 -21.81 -19.85 -0.64
CA ASN A 248 -21.18 -21.16 -0.66
C ASN A 248 -20.32 -21.33 -1.92
N LYS A 249 -20.80 -20.86 -3.08
CA LYS A 249 -20.02 -20.90 -4.32
C LYS A 249 -18.79 -19.99 -4.27
N VAL A 250 -18.93 -18.81 -3.67
CA VAL A 250 -17.81 -17.87 -3.52
C VAL A 250 -16.75 -18.44 -2.57
N GLU A 251 -17.18 -19.10 -1.50
CA GLU A 251 -16.29 -19.79 -0.56
C GLU A 251 -15.57 -20.97 -1.24
N GLU A 252 -16.29 -21.84 -1.96
CA GLU A 252 -15.70 -22.96 -2.71
C GLU A 252 -14.64 -22.50 -3.73
N ALA A 253 -14.92 -21.43 -4.47
CA ALA A 253 -13.94 -20.84 -5.40
C ALA A 253 -12.73 -20.24 -4.68
N GLY A 254 -12.94 -19.65 -3.50
CA GLY A 254 -11.86 -19.19 -2.63
C GLY A 254 -10.93 -20.33 -2.22
N GLU A 255 -11.48 -21.48 -1.81
CA GLU A 255 -10.70 -22.67 -1.45
C GLU A 255 -9.94 -23.27 -2.64
N LYS A 256 -10.54 -23.29 -3.83
CA LYS A 256 -9.85 -23.70 -5.06
C LYS A 256 -8.69 -22.77 -5.39
N ASN A 257 -8.90 -21.45 -5.31
CA ASN A 257 -7.85 -20.46 -5.52
C ASN A 257 -6.74 -20.60 -4.47
N LEU A 258 -7.08 -20.79 -3.20
CA LEU A 258 -6.11 -21.03 -2.14
C LEU A 258 -5.26 -22.26 -2.45
N THR A 259 -5.88 -23.37 -2.86
CA THR A 259 -5.17 -24.61 -3.25
C THR A 259 -4.22 -24.38 -4.42
N MET A 260 -4.65 -23.64 -5.45
CA MET A 260 -3.78 -23.30 -6.58
C MET A 260 -2.60 -22.42 -6.16
N LEU A 261 -2.85 -21.43 -5.30
CA LEU A 261 -1.84 -20.48 -4.84
C LEU A 261 -0.83 -21.14 -3.89
N THR A 262 -1.26 -22.03 -3.00
CA THR A 262 -0.35 -22.79 -2.13
C THR A 262 0.47 -23.80 -2.93
N THR A 263 -0.12 -24.42 -3.96
CA THR A 263 0.64 -25.26 -4.90
C THR A 263 1.71 -24.45 -5.64
N ARG A 264 1.39 -23.20 -6.01
CA ARG A 264 2.29 -22.32 -6.77
C ARG A 264 3.40 -21.71 -5.93
N PHE A 265 3.09 -21.27 -4.71
CA PHE A 265 3.99 -20.45 -3.90
C PHE A 265 4.49 -21.13 -2.63
N GLY A 266 3.89 -22.25 -2.23
CA GLY A 266 4.20 -22.95 -0.98
C GLY A 266 3.14 -22.75 0.10
N GLU A 267 3.36 -23.40 1.25
CA GLU A 267 2.44 -23.31 2.39
C GLU A 267 2.43 -21.90 3.00
N ILE A 268 1.24 -21.45 3.39
CA ILE A 268 1.05 -20.17 4.05
C ILE A 268 1.34 -20.33 5.55
N ALA A 269 2.20 -19.46 6.08
CA ALA A 269 2.56 -19.48 7.49
C ALA A 269 1.33 -19.25 8.38
N LYS A 270 1.18 -20.10 9.41
CA LYS A 270 0.15 -19.90 10.44
C LYS A 270 0.45 -18.63 11.25
N PRO A 271 -0.58 -17.96 11.80
CA PRO A 271 -0.39 -16.86 12.73
C PRO A 271 0.50 -17.27 13.89
N GLU A 272 1.44 -16.42 14.27
CA GLU A 272 2.35 -16.67 15.39
C GLU A 272 1.73 -16.23 16.71
N GLU A 273 1.99 -16.98 17.78
CA GLU A 273 1.70 -16.47 19.12
C GLU A 273 2.61 -15.29 19.41
N LYS A 274 2.03 -14.18 19.86
CA LYS A 274 2.79 -12.98 20.22
C LYS A 274 3.74 -13.33 21.37
N ASN A 275 5.04 -13.31 21.10
CA ASN A 275 6.05 -13.49 22.14
C ASN A 275 5.96 -12.30 23.11
N PRO A 276 5.69 -12.49 24.41
CA PRO A 276 5.50 -11.39 25.35
C PRO A 276 6.79 -10.62 25.71
N HIS A 277 7.89 -10.79 24.96
CA HIS A 277 9.21 -10.28 25.32
C HIS A 277 9.85 -9.29 24.34
N THR A 278 9.21 -8.93 23.24
CA THR A 278 9.66 -7.82 22.37
C THR A 278 8.73 -6.63 22.52
N THR A 279 8.85 -5.93 23.66
CA THR A 279 8.49 -4.50 23.66
C THR A 279 9.63 -3.79 22.94
N THR A 280 9.36 -3.28 21.75
CA THR A 280 10.29 -2.40 21.01
C THR A 280 10.59 -1.18 21.86
N THR A 281 11.64 -1.25 22.67
CA THR A 281 12.28 -0.07 23.27
C THR A 281 12.85 0.76 22.13
N SER A 282 12.14 1.83 21.79
CA SER A 282 12.74 3.01 21.14
C SER A 282 14.05 3.35 21.87
N PRO A 283 15.18 3.58 21.18
CA PRO A 283 16.38 4.08 21.83
C PRO A 283 16.11 5.50 22.31
N SER A 284 15.85 5.64 23.61
CA SER A 284 15.92 6.91 24.31
C SER A 284 17.39 7.27 24.42
N THR A 285 17.80 8.29 23.66
CA THR A 285 19.12 8.90 23.77
C THR A 285 19.28 9.46 25.18
N SER A 286 20.14 8.83 25.96
CA SER A 286 20.58 9.36 27.25
C SER A 286 21.36 10.66 27.04
N SER A 287 20.88 11.77 27.58
CA SER A 287 21.74 12.87 28.00
C SER A 287 21.88 12.79 29.53
N SER A 288 23.12 12.64 29.96
CA SER A 288 23.53 12.53 31.36
C SER A 288 24.06 13.88 31.86
N SER A 289 23.70 14.20 33.12
CA SER A 289 24.37 15.10 34.08
C SER A 289 24.22 16.62 33.82
N SER A 290 23.99 17.50 34.81
CA SER A 290 24.38 17.49 36.23
C SER A 290 23.60 18.54 37.05
N GLN A 291 23.39 18.19 38.33
CA GLN A 291 23.40 19.01 39.55
C GLN A 291 22.24 19.97 39.91
N ALA A 292 21.58 19.62 41.03
CA ALA A 292 21.01 20.54 42.02
C ALA A 292 22.08 20.96 43.06
N PRO A 293 21.89 22.11 43.74
CA PRO A 293 21.49 22.02 45.15
C PRO A 293 20.39 23.03 45.59
N ASP A 294 19.71 22.60 46.66
CA ASP A 294 18.59 23.15 47.45
C ASP A 294 18.99 24.34 48.37
N PRO A 295 18.17 24.88 49.30
CA PRO A 295 16.81 25.48 49.24
C PRO A 295 16.76 26.90 49.89
N LYS A 296 15.66 27.67 49.71
CA LYS A 296 15.11 28.61 50.72
C LYS A 296 13.72 29.16 50.32
N ASN A 297 12.76 28.93 51.22
CA ASN A 297 11.40 29.52 51.29
C ASN A 297 11.46 30.87 52.06
N PRO A 298 10.38 31.67 52.27
CA PRO A 298 9.07 31.82 51.62
C PRO A 298 8.77 33.29 51.19
N ASP A 299 7.63 33.52 50.51
CA ASP A 299 6.52 34.40 50.97
C ASP A 299 5.71 35.04 49.81
N ASN A 300 4.39 34.98 49.98
CA ASN A 300 3.23 35.67 49.38
C ASN A 300 3.38 36.60 48.15
N SER A 301 2.50 36.41 47.15
CA SER A 301 1.26 37.22 47.03
C SER A 301 0.40 36.78 45.83
N GLU A 302 -0.91 36.62 46.10
CA GLU A 302 -1.99 36.44 45.13
C GLU A 302 -2.13 37.62 44.17
N THR A 303 -2.42 37.37 42.88
CA THR A 303 -3.28 38.19 41.99
C THR A 303 -3.63 37.35 40.74
N PRO A 304 -4.90 37.35 40.26
CA PRO A 304 -5.39 36.38 39.27
C PRO A 304 -5.05 36.78 37.82
N GLU A 305 -4.65 35.80 37.01
CA GLU A 305 -4.51 35.96 35.56
C GLU A 305 -5.81 35.65 34.80
N PRO A 306 -6.08 36.36 33.70
CA PRO A 306 -7.31 36.27 32.92
C PRO A 306 -7.28 35.10 31.93
N SER A 307 -8.47 34.57 31.66
CA SER A 307 -8.77 33.50 30.70
C SER A 307 -8.15 33.71 29.31
N GLU A 308 -7.42 32.71 28.82
CA GLU A 308 -6.91 32.65 27.45
C GLU A 308 -8.03 32.72 26.39
N PRO A 309 -7.84 33.48 25.30
CA PRO A 309 -8.67 33.38 24.10
C PRO A 309 -8.27 32.17 23.26
N SER A 310 -9.29 31.41 22.85
CA SER A 310 -9.22 30.29 21.90
C SER A 310 -8.52 30.70 20.59
N ASN A 311 -7.53 29.90 20.19
CA ASN A 311 -6.80 30.02 18.92
C ASN A 311 -7.72 29.97 17.69
N SER A 312 -8.15 31.14 17.19
CA SER A 312 -9.03 31.31 16.03
C SER A 312 -8.31 31.47 14.68
N TRP A 313 -7.00 31.23 14.61
CA TRP A 313 -6.26 31.39 13.36
C TRP A 313 -6.39 30.20 12.39
N LEU A 314 -6.75 29.01 12.90
CA LEU A 314 -6.98 27.82 12.06
C LEU A 314 -8.25 27.92 11.18
N VAL A 315 -9.21 28.79 11.52
CA VAL A 315 -10.42 29.00 10.71
C VAL A 315 -10.15 29.88 9.48
N TYR A 316 -9.15 30.76 9.53
CA TYR A 316 -8.80 31.63 8.40
C TYR A 316 -7.98 30.92 7.31
N LEU A 317 -7.23 29.87 7.65
CA LEU A 317 -6.43 29.14 6.66
C LEU A 317 -7.30 28.27 5.72
N PHE A 318 -8.44 27.77 6.20
CA PHE A 318 -9.36 26.97 5.39
C PHE A 318 -10.42 27.79 4.64
N GLY A 319 -10.69 29.04 5.07
CA GLY A 319 -11.63 29.93 4.38
C GLY A 319 -11.09 30.55 3.09
N ALA A 320 -9.77 30.76 2.99
CA ALA A 320 -9.16 31.46 1.83
C ALA A 320 -8.92 30.56 0.61
N LEU A 321 -8.78 29.24 0.78
CA LEU A 321 -8.60 28.30 -0.34
C LEU A 321 -9.93 27.86 -0.98
N GLY A 322 -11.06 28.06 -0.31
CA GLY A 322 -12.40 27.73 -0.83
C GLY A 322 -12.99 28.75 -1.82
N LEU A 323 -12.55 30.02 -1.79
CA LEU A 323 -13.10 31.06 -2.67
C LEU A 323 -12.35 31.26 -3.99
N ALA A 324 -11.05 30.92 -4.06
CA ALA A 324 -10.27 31.05 -5.30
C ALA A 324 -10.62 29.97 -6.35
N GLY A 325 -11.06 28.78 -5.91
CA GLY A 325 -11.51 27.71 -6.80
C GLY A 325 -12.90 27.93 -7.40
N LEU A 326 -13.74 28.76 -6.77
CA LEU A 326 -15.12 28.99 -7.21
C LEU A 326 -15.25 30.10 -8.28
N LEU A 327 -14.24 30.96 -8.43
CA LEU A 327 -14.23 32.03 -9.44
C LEU A 327 -13.60 31.62 -10.78
N ALA A 328 -12.82 30.54 -10.82
CA ALA A 328 -12.21 30.03 -12.06
C ALA A 328 -13.19 29.22 -12.93
N THR A 329 -14.27 28.69 -12.36
CA THR A 329 -15.27 27.89 -13.08
C THR A 329 -16.39 28.71 -13.73
N ILE A 330 -16.57 29.98 -13.33
CA ILE A 330 -17.58 30.87 -13.91
C ILE A 330 -17.11 31.48 -15.25
N TRP A 331 -15.80 31.63 -15.47
CA TRP A 331 -15.29 32.23 -16.71
C TRP A 331 -15.38 31.30 -17.95
N HIS A 332 -15.38 29.98 -17.75
CA HIS A 332 -15.47 29.01 -18.86
C HIS A 332 -16.91 28.72 -19.33
N PHE A 333 -17.93 29.20 -18.61
CA PHE A 333 -19.34 28.92 -18.94
C PHE A 333 -20.08 30.04 -19.69
N VAL A 334 -19.50 31.23 -19.85
CA VAL A 334 -20.17 32.37 -20.53
C VAL A 334 -19.62 32.64 -21.93
N SER A 335 -18.50 32.02 -22.33
CA SER A 335 -17.80 32.41 -23.56
C SER A 335 -18.35 31.91 -24.91
N PRO A 336 -19.28 30.93 -25.04
CA PRO A 336 -19.77 30.53 -26.37
C PRO A 336 -21.08 31.24 -26.81
N MET A 337 -21.65 32.19 -26.06
CA MET A 337 -22.92 32.84 -26.45
C MET A 337 -22.79 34.18 -27.21
N LEU A 338 -21.59 34.62 -27.61
CA LEU A 338 -21.39 35.93 -28.27
C LEU A 338 -20.75 35.84 -29.67
N GLY A 339 -21.12 34.85 -30.47
CA GLY A 339 -20.51 34.70 -31.79
C GLY A 339 -21.40 34.10 -32.86
N HIS A 340 -22.56 34.71 -33.17
CA HIS A 340 -23.17 34.68 -34.51
C HIS A 340 -24.22 35.78 -34.64
N ILE A 341 -23.77 37.03 -34.80
CA ILE A 341 -24.55 38.07 -35.48
C ILE A 341 -24.04 38.11 -36.92
N ALA A 342 -24.78 37.47 -37.82
CA ALA A 342 -24.66 37.70 -39.24
C ALA A 342 -25.27 39.08 -39.56
N LEU A 343 -24.50 39.96 -40.19
CA LEU A 343 -25.02 41.11 -40.90
C LEU A 343 -24.72 40.95 -42.40
N PRO A 344 -25.64 41.38 -43.29
CA PRO A 344 -25.59 41.03 -44.70
C PRO A 344 -25.16 42.22 -45.58
N TRP A 345 -25.01 41.94 -46.89
CA TRP A 345 -24.76 42.87 -48.01
C TRP A 345 -23.31 43.39 -48.07
N ARG A 346 -22.62 43.41 -49.23
CA ARG A 346 -23.04 43.65 -50.60
C ARG A 346 -21.99 43.14 -51.58
#